data_AF-A0A1Y1ZVL4-F1
#
_entry.id   AF-A0A1Y1ZVL4-F1
#
_cell.length_a   1.000
_cell.length_b   1.000
_cell.length_c   1.000
_cell.angle_alpha   90.00
_cell.angle_beta   90.00
_cell.angle_gamma   90.00
#
_symmetry.space_group_name_H-M   'P 1'
#
loop_
_entity.id
_entity.type
_entity.pdbx_description
1 polymer ?
#
loop_
_entity_poly.entity_id
_entity_poly.type
_entity_poly.pdbx_seq_one_letter_code
_entity_poly.pdbx_strand_id
1 'polypeptide(L)'
;MMEEGIDINGEIIPCSYFIEKLHSIGNSIMNKKTEDAVPLRVYEYGNNTYEEFWVHPMFLTLQSFQFFKLFNEIDESNEQGDIEINVPSLNSFVYVLHYLYTGDSTEIVDMAEADETLYKEIMEIFECLEINLKIY
;
A
#
# COMPACT_ATOMS: atom_id res chain seq x y z
N MET A 1 7.83 -14.42 -3.49
CA MET A 1 9.01 -13.54 -3.52
C MET A 1 9.12 -12.96 -4.91
N MET A 2 8.86 -11.66 -5.09
CA MET A 2 9.29 -10.93 -6.30
C MET A 2 10.80 -10.65 -6.14
N GLU A 3 11.64 -11.60 -6.56
CA GLU A 3 13.10 -11.43 -6.62
C GLU A 3 13.57 -10.86 -7.96
N GLU A 4 12.67 -10.36 -8.79
CA GLU A 4 13.01 -9.88 -10.12
C GLU A 4 13.03 -8.35 -10.11
N GLY A 5 14.23 -7.79 -10.11
CA GLY A 5 14.43 -6.35 -10.31
C GLY A 5 13.85 -5.88 -11.65
N ILE A 6 13.75 -4.57 -11.82
CA ILE A 6 13.22 -3.95 -13.03
C ILE A 6 14.35 -3.84 -14.06
N ASP A 7 14.14 -4.40 -15.26
CA ASP A 7 15.06 -4.21 -16.40
C ASP A 7 14.93 -2.78 -16.93
N ILE A 8 16.01 -2.02 -16.80
CA ILE A 8 16.17 -0.70 -17.40
C ILE A 8 17.38 -0.73 -18.32
N ASN A 9 17.12 -0.65 -19.63
CA ASN A 9 18.15 -0.62 -20.67
C ASN A 9 19.15 -1.80 -20.62
N GLY A 10 18.69 -2.99 -20.21
CA GLY A 10 19.51 -4.19 -20.09
C GLY A 10 20.22 -4.34 -18.74
N GLU A 11 19.92 -3.47 -17.77
CA GLU A 11 20.40 -3.56 -16.38
C GLU A 11 19.23 -3.88 -15.45
N ILE A 12 19.35 -4.95 -14.66
CA ILE A 12 18.35 -5.32 -13.65
C ILE A 12 18.60 -4.50 -12.39
N ILE A 13 17.71 -3.53 -12.14
CA ILE A 13 17.77 -2.70 -10.94
C ILE A 13 16.86 -3.29 -9.86
N PRO A 14 17.34 -3.54 -8.63
CA PRO A 14 16.51 -4.11 -7.57
C PRO A 14 15.29 -3.26 -7.24
N CYS A 15 14.13 -3.89 -7.03
CA CYS A 15 12.91 -3.18 -6.61
C CYS A 15 13.10 -2.35 -5.33
N SER A 16 13.99 -2.80 -4.43
CA SER A 16 14.33 -2.06 -3.20
C SER A 16 14.87 -0.66 -3.48
N TYR A 17 15.64 -0.48 -4.57
CA TYR A 17 16.16 0.83 -4.96
C TYR A 17 15.05 1.82 -5.30
N PHE A 18 14.01 1.37 -6.01
CA PHE A 18 12.86 2.21 -6.33
C PHE A 18 12.02 2.50 -5.10
N ILE A 19 11.78 1.47 -4.26
CA ILE A 19 11.03 1.62 -3.01
C ILE A 19 11.69 2.67 -2.10
N GLU A 20 13.01 2.61 -1.90
CA GLU A 20 13.75 3.59 -1.09
C GLU A 20 13.60 5.03 -1.63
N LYS A 21 13.63 5.19 -2.96
CA LYS A 21 13.39 6.51 -3.58
C LYS A 21 11.95 6.99 -3.35
N LEU A 22 10.97 6.11 -3.48
CA LEU A 22 9.56 6.44 -3.24
C LEU A 22 9.34 6.84 -1.78
N HIS A 23 9.90 6.07 -0.84
CA HIS A 23 9.86 6.38 0.60
C HIS A 23 10.41 7.76 0.94
N SER A 24 11.48 8.19 0.25
CA SER A 24 12.08 9.53 0.47
C SER A 24 11.15 10.71 0.17
N ILE A 25 10.14 10.51 -0.69
CA ILE A 25 9.15 11.55 -1.05
C ILE A 25 7.76 11.28 -0.49
N GLY A 26 7.50 10.07 0.01
CA GLY A 26 6.15 9.57 0.29
C GLY A 26 5.37 10.43 1.27
N ASN A 27 5.97 10.87 2.38
CA ASN A 27 5.29 11.74 3.35
C ASN A 27 4.82 13.07 2.72
N SER A 28 5.51 13.55 1.68
CA SER A 28 5.15 14.80 1.00
C SER A 28 4.00 14.66 0.01
N ILE A 29 3.66 13.43 -0.41
CA ILE A 29 2.64 13.17 -1.44
C ILE A 29 1.51 12.24 -0.98
N MET A 30 1.65 11.58 0.17
CA MET A 30 0.64 10.66 0.69
C MET A 30 -0.74 11.33 0.78
N ASN A 31 -1.75 10.64 0.23
CA ASN A 31 -3.14 11.09 0.19
C ASN A 31 -3.35 12.48 -0.45
N LYS A 32 -2.44 12.89 -1.35
CA LYS A 32 -2.59 14.11 -2.16
C LYS A 32 -3.04 13.77 -3.57
N LYS A 33 -3.94 14.60 -4.09
CA LYS A 33 -4.43 14.52 -5.46
C LYS A 33 -3.44 15.15 -6.45
N THR A 34 -2.34 14.48 -6.71
CA THR A 34 -1.38 14.81 -7.77
C THR A 34 -1.87 14.26 -9.12
N GLU A 35 -1.15 14.54 -10.21
CA GLU A 35 -1.52 14.10 -11.56
C GLU A 35 -1.49 12.58 -11.74
N ASP A 36 -0.66 11.89 -10.95
CA ASP A 36 -0.45 10.45 -10.96
C ASP A 36 -1.18 9.70 -9.83
N ALA A 37 -1.99 10.41 -9.04
CA ALA A 37 -2.81 9.83 -7.98
C ALA A 37 -4.17 9.38 -8.52
N VAL A 38 -4.62 8.22 -8.08
CA VAL A 38 -5.94 7.64 -8.39
C VAL A 38 -6.77 7.50 -7.12
N PRO A 39 -8.10 7.66 -7.18
CA PRO A 39 -8.97 7.42 -6.04
C PRO A 39 -9.08 5.93 -5.78
N LEU A 40 -8.83 5.52 -4.54
CA LEU A 40 -9.02 4.16 -4.03
C LEU A 40 -10.08 4.21 -2.94
N ARG A 41 -11.19 3.50 -3.12
CA ARG A 41 -12.18 3.29 -2.06
C ARG A 41 -11.81 2.05 -1.26
N VAL A 42 -11.71 2.22 0.04
CA VAL A 42 -11.38 1.15 0.97
C VAL A 42 -12.63 0.89 1.79
N TYR A 43 -13.14 -0.33 1.73
CA TYR A 43 -14.28 -0.78 2.51
C TYR A 43 -13.79 -1.62 3.70
N GLU A 44 -14.50 -1.55 4.82
CA GLU A 44 -14.26 -2.45 5.94
C GLU A 44 -15.11 -3.72 5.80
N TYR A 45 -14.55 -4.88 6.16
CA TYR A 45 -15.26 -6.14 6.02
C TYR A 45 -16.60 -6.17 6.74
N GLY A 46 -17.62 -6.67 6.04
CA GLY A 46 -18.95 -6.88 6.60
C GLY A 46 -19.77 -5.60 6.80
N ASN A 47 -19.27 -4.44 6.33
CA ASN A 47 -20.02 -3.21 6.31
C ASN A 47 -19.99 -2.55 4.91
N ASN A 48 -20.88 -1.58 4.70
CA ASN A 48 -20.94 -0.77 3.47
C ASN A 48 -20.30 0.61 3.67
N THR A 49 -19.44 0.73 4.69
CA THR A 49 -18.73 1.98 5.00
C THR A 49 -17.41 1.96 4.25
N TYR A 50 -17.09 3.07 3.58
CA TYR A 50 -15.79 3.22 2.94
C TYR A 50 -15.20 4.59 3.22
N GLU A 51 -13.88 4.65 3.10
CA GLU A 51 -13.13 5.90 2.98
C GLU A 51 -12.43 5.94 1.62
N GLU A 52 -12.27 7.14 1.08
CA GLU A 52 -11.58 7.37 -0.19
C GLU A 52 -10.16 7.91 0.08
N PHE A 53 -9.18 7.30 -0.55
CA PHE A 53 -7.77 7.66 -0.47
C PHE A 53 -7.23 8.01 -1.86
N TRP A 54 -6.47 9.09 -1.97
CA TRP A 54 -5.70 9.40 -3.18
C TRP A 54 -4.39 8.64 -3.13
N VAL A 55 -4.25 7.60 -3.95
CA VAL A 55 -3.10 6.71 -3.94
C VAL A 55 -2.29 6.77 -5.24
N HIS A 56 -0.99 6.54 -5.13
CA HIS A 56 -0.07 6.45 -6.25
C HIS A 56 0.19 4.96 -6.49
N PRO A 57 -0.31 4.35 -7.58
CA PRO A 57 -0.25 2.90 -7.79
C PRO A 57 1.15 2.32 -7.58
N MET A 58 2.20 3.00 -8.07
CA MET A 58 3.59 2.56 -7.94
C MET A 58 4.05 2.30 -6.50
N PHE A 59 3.58 3.09 -5.53
CA PHE A 59 3.91 2.87 -4.12
C PHE A 59 3.31 1.54 -3.63
N LEU A 60 2.10 1.25 -4.05
CA LEU A 60 1.34 0.09 -3.59
C LEU A 60 1.79 -1.19 -4.31
N THR A 61 1.92 -1.16 -5.64
CA THR A 61 2.23 -2.34 -6.48
C THR A 61 3.61 -2.94 -6.19
N LEU A 62 4.61 -2.10 -5.89
CA LEU A 62 5.96 -2.58 -5.59
C LEU A 62 6.09 -3.28 -4.22
N GLN A 63 5.10 -3.08 -3.35
CA GLN A 63 5.15 -3.53 -1.95
C GLN A 63 4.05 -4.53 -1.58
N SER A 64 3.07 -4.75 -2.47
CA SER A 64 1.92 -5.63 -2.27
C SER A 64 1.55 -6.32 -3.57
N PHE A 65 1.51 -7.65 -3.53
CA PHE A 65 1.09 -8.44 -4.67
C PHE A 65 -0.41 -8.26 -5.00
N GLN A 66 -1.23 -8.02 -3.97
CA GLN A 66 -2.66 -7.77 -4.15
C GLN A 66 -2.91 -6.45 -4.88
N PHE A 67 -2.17 -5.39 -4.53
CA PHE A 67 -2.23 -4.14 -5.28
C PHE A 67 -1.66 -4.28 -6.70
N PHE A 68 -0.57 -5.03 -6.89
CA PHE A 68 -0.06 -5.33 -8.23
C PHE A 68 -1.12 -5.95 -9.14
N LYS A 69 -1.86 -6.95 -8.65
CA LYS A 69 -2.98 -7.55 -9.39
C LYS A 69 -4.06 -6.52 -9.70
N LEU A 70 -4.53 -5.81 -8.67
CA LEU A 70 -5.61 -4.82 -8.79
C LEU A 70 -5.32 -3.79 -9.90
N PHE A 71 -4.13 -3.17 -9.86
CA PHE A 71 -3.80 -2.12 -10.82
C PHE A 71 -3.50 -2.66 -12.23
N ASN A 72 -2.94 -3.87 -12.36
CA ASN A 72 -2.76 -4.49 -13.68
C ASN A 72 -4.09 -4.89 -14.34
N GLU A 73 -5.03 -5.44 -13.57
CA GLU A 73 -6.35 -5.84 -14.09
C GLU A 73 -7.14 -4.63 -14.62
N ILE A 74 -7.00 -3.47 -13.97
CA ILE A 74 -7.60 -2.21 -14.42
C ILE A 74 -6.97 -1.73 -15.73
N ASP A 75 -5.64 -1.77 -15.84
CA ASP A 75 -4.92 -1.38 -17.05
C ASP A 75 -5.28 -2.28 -18.25
N GLU A 76 -5.47 -3.58 -18.03
CA GLU A 76 -5.83 -4.54 -19.08
C GLU A 76 -7.30 -4.43 -19.52
N SER A 77 -8.22 -4.16 -18.59
CA SER A 77 -9.66 -4.16 -18.85
C SER A 77 -10.16 -2.91 -19.57
N ASN A 78 -9.41 -1.78 -19.55
CA ASN A 78 -9.87 -0.46 -19.98
C ASN A 78 -11.22 -0.04 -19.34
N GLU A 79 -11.61 -0.67 -18.23
CA GLU A 79 -12.86 -0.36 -17.54
C GLU A 79 -12.70 0.90 -16.69
N GLN A 80 -13.62 1.86 -16.86
CA GLN A 80 -13.71 3.07 -16.03
C GLN A 80 -14.49 2.76 -14.73
N GLY A 81 -14.06 1.72 -14.01
CA GLY A 81 -14.60 1.37 -12.70
C GLY A 81 -13.98 2.19 -11.58
N ASP A 82 -14.71 2.32 -10.47
CA ASP A 82 -14.10 2.78 -9.22
C ASP A 82 -13.10 1.72 -8.73
N ILE A 83 -11.93 2.15 -8.27
CA ILE A 83 -10.91 1.24 -7.72
C ILE A 83 -11.27 0.97 -6.28
N GLU A 84 -11.55 -0.29 -5.94
CA GLU A 84 -12.09 -0.66 -4.64
C GLU A 84 -11.32 -1.84 -4.02
N ILE A 85 -11.09 -1.79 -2.71
CA ILE A 85 -10.59 -2.93 -1.92
C ILE A 85 -11.43 -3.10 -0.65
N ASN A 86 -11.34 -4.28 -0.06
CA ASN A 86 -11.93 -4.56 1.24
C ASN A 86 -10.82 -4.96 2.23
N VAL A 87 -10.84 -4.38 3.43
CA VAL A 87 -9.84 -4.61 4.48
C VAL A 87 -10.51 -4.96 5.83
N PRO A 88 -9.78 -5.63 6.74
CA PRO A 88 -10.26 -5.91 8.09
C PRO A 88 -10.74 -4.71 8.91
N SER A 89 -10.06 -3.57 8.80
CA SER A 89 -10.34 -2.37 9.60
C SER A 89 -9.95 -1.10 8.84
N LEU A 90 -10.88 -0.15 8.72
CA LEU A 90 -10.61 1.13 8.04
C LEU A 90 -9.65 2.01 8.82
N ASN A 91 -9.81 2.07 10.14
CA ASN A 91 -8.97 2.87 11.02
C ASN A 91 -7.51 2.39 10.95
N SER A 92 -7.32 1.06 10.93
CA SER A 92 -6.00 0.45 10.85
C SER A 92 -5.33 0.62 9.48
N PHE A 93 -6.11 0.77 8.40
CA PHE A 93 -5.58 0.97 7.05
C PHE A 93 -4.73 2.23 6.91
N VAL A 94 -5.01 3.29 7.68
CA VAL A 94 -4.25 4.55 7.62
C VAL A 94 -2.77 4.32 7.98
N TYR A 95 -2.49 3.48 8.98
CA TYR A 95 -1.12 3.14 9.39
C TYR A 95 -0.41 2.28 8.33
N VAL A 96 -1.15 1.37 7.71
CA VAL A 96 -0.63 0.54 6.60
C VAL A 96 -0.28 1.42 5.40
N LEU A 97 -1.16 2.36 5.05
CA LEU A 97 -0.91 3.32 3.98
C LEU A 97 0.29 4.20 4.29
N HIS A 98 0.42 4.69 5.53
CA HIS A 98 1.59 5.45 5.95
C HIS A 98 2.89 4.66 5.79
N TYR A 99 2.92 3.40 6.23
CA TYR A 99 4.07 2.52 6.04
C TYR A 99 4.40 2.31 4.56
N LEU A 100 3.41 2.05 3.70
CA LEU A 100 3.63 1.90 2.27
C LEU A 100 4.24 3.16 1.65
N TYR A 101 3.88 4.35 2.13
CA TYR A 101 4.44 5.60 1.62
C TYR A 101 5.81 5.93 2.16
N THR A 102 6.10 5.64 3.42
CA THR A 102 7.28 6.17 4.10
C THR A 102 8.34 5.13 4.43
N GLY A 103 7.95 3.85 4.43
CA GLY A 103 8.77 2.76 4.97
C GLY A 103 8.95 2.82 6.49
N ASP A 104 8.32 3.77 7.17
CA ASP A 104 8.45 3.98 8.61
C ASP A 104 7.50 3.05 9.37
N SER A 105 8.07 2.12 10.13
CA SER A 105 7.33 1.20 10.98
C SER A 105 7.25 1.65 12.44
N THR A 106 7.78 2.83 12.80
CA THR A 106 7.86 3.29 14.19
C THR A 106 6.49 3.31 14.84
N GLU A 107 5.48 3.91 14.19
CA GLU A 107 4.11 3.96 14.72
C GLU A 107 3.51 2.56 14.89
N ILE A 108 3.77 1.63 13.97
CA ILE A 108 3.27 0.26 14.05
C ILE A 108 3.91 -0.48 15.23
N VAL A 109 5.21 -0.31 15.43
CA VAL A 109 5.96 -0.91 16.55
C VAL A 109 5.48 -0.33 17.89
N ASP A 110 5.28 0.99 17.97
CA ASP A 110 4.77 1.64 19.17
C ASP A 110 3.36 1.12 19.53
N MET A 111 2.51 0.84 18.54
CA MET A 111 1.19 0.23 18.79
C MET A 111 1.27 -1.19 19.31
N ALA A 112 2.31 -1.96 18.99
CA ALA A 112 2.50 -3.32 19.53
C ALA A 112 2.59 -3.31 21.07
N GLU A 113 3.07 -2.22 21.66
CA GLU A 113 3.15 -2.04 23.11
C GLU A 113 1.93 -1.32 23.70
N ALA A 114 1.34 -0.37 22.95
CA ALA A 114 0.28 0.51 23.44
C ALA A 114 -1.14 -0.03 23.24
N ASP A 115 -1.41 -0.70 22.12
CA ASP A 115 -2.73 -1.19 21.73
C ASP A 115 -2.62 -2.47 20.90
N GLU A 116 -2.64 -3.61 21.60
CA GLU A 116 -2.56 -4.95 20.99
C GLU A 116 -3.67 -5.20 19.96
N THR A 117 -4.86 -4.60 20.16
CA THR A 117 -5.98 -4.79 19.23
C THR A 117 -5.70 -4.08 17.92
N LEU A 118 -5.31 -2.80 18.00
CA LEU A 118 -4.96 -2.01 16.81
C LEU A 118 -3.77 -2.62 16.07
N TYR A 119 -2.73 -3.04 16.79
CA TYR A 119 -1.59 -3.73 16.19
C TYR A 119 -1.99 -5.00 15.45
N LYS A 120 -2.87 -5.82 16.04
CA LYS A 120 -3.38 -7.04 15.41
C LYS A 120 -4.16 -6.72 14.13
N GLU A 121 -5.03 -5.71 14.15
CA GLU A 121 -5.76 -5.29 12.96
C GLU A 121 -4.84 -4.80 11.83
N ILE A 122 -3.78 -4.04 12.17
CA ILE A 122 -2.75 -3.64 11.21
C ILE A 122 -2.11 -4.87 10.58
N MET A 123 -1.71 -5.86 11.39
CA MET A 123 -1.09 -7.08 10.91
C MET A 123 -2.03 -7.92 10.03
N GLU A 124 -3.32 -8.01 10.37
CA GLU A 124 -4.32 -8.67 9.53
C GLU A 124 -4.45 -7.99 8.15
N ILE A 125 -4.32 -6.66 8.08
CA ILE A 125 -4.29 -5.94 6.79
C ILE A 125 -3.02 -6.24 6.01
N PHE A 126 -1.85 -6.31 6.67
CA PHE A 126 -0.59 -6.69 6.01
C PHE A 126 -0.70 -8.08 5.39
N GLU A 127 -1.27 -9.04 6.10
CA GLU A 127 -1.53 -10.39 5.59
C GLU A 127 -2.53 -10.36 4.42
N CYS A 128 -3.66 -9.67 4.59
CA CYS A 128 -4.70 -9.52 3.56
C CYS A 128 -4.16 -8.94 2.25
N LEU A 129 -3.29 -7.93 2.35
CA LEU A 129 -2.72 -7.24 1.19
C LEU A 129 -1.38 -7.84 0.75
N GLU A 130 -0.92 -8.92 1.36
CA GLU A 130 0.38 -9.55 1.10
C GLU A 130 1.56 -8.54 1.12
N ILE A 131 1.56 -7.67 2.14
CA ILE A 131 2.61 -6.66 2.36
C ILE A 131 3.73 -7.28 3.21
N ASN A 132 4.98 -7.11 2.76
CA ASN A 132 6.13 -7.54 3.55
C ASN A 132 6.58 -6.42 4.50
N LEU A 133 6.35 -6.61 5.81
CA LEU A 133 6.93 -5.75 6.83
C LEU A 133 8.43 -6.01 6.93
N LYS A 134 9.25 -4.98 6.70
CA LYS A 134 10.69 -5.03 6.97
C LYS A 134 10.94 -4.43 8.34
N ILE A 135 11.07 -5.28 9.35
CA ILE A 135 11.53 -4.87 10.69
C ILE A 135 13.06 -4.90 10.65
N TYR A 136 13.71 -3.75 10.81
CA TYR A 136 15.17 -3.63 10.89
C TYR A 136 15.65 -3.56 12.34
#